data_AF-A0A142X401-F1
#
_entry.id   AF-A0A142X401-F1
#
_cell.length_a   1.000
_cell.length_b   1.000
_cell.length_c   1.000
_cell.angle_alpha   90.00
_cell.angle_beta   90.00
_cell.angle_gamma   90.00
#
_symmetry.space_group_name_H-M   'P 1'
#
loop_
_entity.id
_entity.type
_entity.pdbx_description
1 polymer ?
#
loop_
_entity_poly.entity_id
_entity_poly.type
_entity_poly.pdbx_seq_one_letter_code
_entity_poly.pdbx_strand_id
1 'polypeptide(L)'
;MFTPVKIDLVDELRLRRWARMNYLPAEGRSDAWHPVILDEMQVQDRENKIAPRAPKWLSHVPHIESPAPMATLGTDELYYT
;
A
#
# COMPACT_ATOMS: atom_id res chain seq x y z
N MET A 1 -19.30 25.08 -15.09
CA MET A 1 -18.79 24.31 -16.25
C MET A 1 -17.31 24.09 -16.00
N PHE A 2 -16.86 22.85 -15.80
CA PHE A 2 -15.42 22.56 -15.73
C PHE A 2 -14.89 22.58 -17.16
N THR A 3 -14.10 23.60 -17.52
CA THR A 3 -13.39 23.60 -18.80
C THR A 3 -12.29 22.55 -18.72
N PRO A 4 -12.25 21.53 -19.58
CA PRO A 4 -11.15 20.58 -19.58
C PRO A 4 -9.87 21.36 -19.89
N VAL A 5 -8.96 21.42 -18.94
CA VAL A 5 -7.63 21.98 -19.16
C VAL A 5 -7.01 21.12 -20.24
N LYS A 6 -6.89 21.67 -21.46
CA LYS A 6 -6.12 21.04 -22.54
C LYS A 6 -4.66 21.06 -22.12
N ILE A 7 -4.24 20.01 -21.43
CA ILE A 7 -2.85 19.76 -21.06
C ILE A 7 -2.22 18.84 -22.12
N ASP A 8 -0.94 19.06 -22.41
CA ASP A 8 -0.18 18.12 -23.25
C ASP A 8 0.09 16.81 -22.48
N LEU A 9 0.22 15.70 -23.20
CA LEU A 9 0.44 14.38 -22.61
C LEU A 9 1.70 14.34 -21.75
N VAL A 10 2.78 15.02 -22.16
CA VAL A 10 4.04 15.05 -21.40
C VAL A 10 3.83 15.72 -20.05
N ASP A 11 3.09 16.83 -20.02
CA ASP A 11 2.82 17.56 -18.78
C ASP A 11 1.84 16.80 -17.88
N GLU A 12 0.83 16.13 -18.44
CA GLU A 12 -0.04 15.24 -17.67
C GLU A 12 0.78 14.13 -16.97
N LEU A 13 1.67 13.47 -17.71
CA LEU A 13 2.52 12.40 -17.16
C LEU A 13 3.45 12.92 -16.05
N ARG A 14 3.98 14.14 -16.20
CA ARG A 14 4.80 14.79 -15.16
C ARG A 14 3.98 15.06 -13.90
N LEU A 15 2.76 15.58 -14.04
CA LEU A 15 1.86 15.82 -12.91
C LEU A 15 1.48 14.52 -12.20
N ARG A 16 1.14 13.47 -12.95
CA ARG A 16 0.84 12.14 -12.38
C ARG A 16 2.04 11.57 -11.63
N ARG A 17 3.24 11.66 -12.22
CA ARG A 17 4.47 11.22 -11.54
C ARG A 17 4.68 11.99 -10.24
N TRP A 18 4.51 13.30 -10.26
CA TRP A 18 4.63 14.13 -9.07
C TRP A 18 3.62 13.72 -8.00
N ALA A 19 2.35 13.50 -8.37
CA ALA A 19 1.29 13.08 -7.46
C ALA A 19 1.63 11.76 -6.75
N ARG A 20 2.09 10.74 -7.49
CA ARG A 20 2.49 9.44 -6.91
C ARG A 20 3.68 9.56 -5.95
N MET A 21 4.60 10.49 -6.20
CA MET A 21 5.78 10.73 -5.34
C MET A 21 5.44 11.56 -4.09
N ASN A 22 4.42 12.42 -4.16
CA ASN A 22 4.04 13.36 -3.11
C ASN A 22 2.63 13.08 -2.57
N TYR A 23 2.25 11.81 -2.51
CA TYR A 23 0.93 11.39 -2.09
C TYR A 23 0.56 11.93 -0.72
N LEU A 24 -0.66 12.49 -0.63
CA LEU A 24 -1.29 12.87 0.61
C LEU A 24 -2.70 12.26 0.69
N PRO A 25 -3.16 11.87 1.89
CA PRO A 25 -4.53 11.41 2.10
C PRO A 25 -5.52 12.56 1.84
N ALA A 26 -6.81 12.24 1.67
CA ALA A 26 -7.82 13.19 1.22
C ALA A 26 -7.87 14.48 2.07
N GLU A 27 -7.66 14.35 3.38
CA GLU A 27 -7.69 15.45 4.35
C GLU A 27 -6.51 16.44 4.18
N GLY A 28 -5.42 16.01 3.52
CA GLY A 28 -4.23 16.82 3.29
C GLY A 28 -4.15 17.47 1.91
N ARG A 29 -5.17 17.27 1.05
CA ARG A 29 -5.17 17.79 -0.32
C ARG A 29 -5.73 19.21 -0.36
N SER A 30 -5.19 20.01 -1.26
CA SER A 30 -5.77 21.32 -1.58
C SER A 30 -6.65 21.21 -2.83
N ASP A 31 -7.87 21.73 -2.75
CA ASP A 31 -8.79 21.80 -3.90
C ASP A 31 -8.27 22.72 -5.02
N ALA A 32 -7.26 23.54 -4.74
CA ALA A 32 -6.60 24.38 -5.72
C ALA A 32 -5.55 23.64 -6.57
N TRP A 33 -5.24 22.37 -6.25
CA TRP A 33 -4.30 21.59 -7.05
C TRP A 33 -4.88 21.20 -8.40
N HIS A 34 -3.98 20.88 -9.33
CA HIS A 34 -4.38 20.49 -10.67
C HIS A 34 -5.25 19.21 -10.62
N PRO A 35 -6.37 19.12 -11.37
CA PRO A 35 -7.27 17.97 -11.34
C PRO A 35 -6.56 16.63 -11.58
N VAL A 36 -5.60 16.58 -12.50
CA VAL A 36 -4.75 15.38 -12.76
C VAL A 36 -4.04 14.88 -11.50
N ILE A 37 -3.56 15.79 -10.64
CA ILE A 37 -2.91 15.41 -9.38
C ILE A 37 -3.94 14.78 -8.44
N LEU A 38 -5.10 15.42 -8.30
CA LEU A 38 -6.17 14.95 -7.42
C LEU A 38 -6.71 13.59 -7.88
N ASP A 39 -6.93 13.41 -9.19
CA ASP A 39 -7.36 12.16 -9.80
C ASP A 39 -6.33 11.04 -9.57
N GLU A 40 -5.04 11.30 -9.76
CA GLU A 40 -3.98 10.30 -9.54
C GLU A 40 -3.88 9.90 -8.06
N MET A 41 -4.01 10.84 -7.12
CA MET A 41 -4.03 10.50 -5.69
C MET A 41 -5.28 9.68 -5.32
N GLN A 42 -6.43 9.92 -5.95
CA GLN A 42 -7.63 9.09 -5.79
C GLN A 42 -7.47 7.68 -6.39
N VAL A 43 -6.69 7.51 -7.46
CA VAL A 43 -6.29 6.19 -7.94
C VAL A 43 -5.45 5.50 -6.87
N GLN A 44 -4.45 6.18 -6.31
CA GLN A 44 -3.59 5.61 -5.27
C GLN A 44 -4.34 5.27 -3.97
N ASP A 45 -5.37 6.06 -3.60
CA ASP A 45 -6.29 5.73 -2.49
C ASP A 45 -6.94 4.35 -2.70
N ARG A 46 -7.41 4.09 -3.93
CA ARG A 46 -8.06 2.83 -4.29
C ARG A 46 -7.07 1.67 -4.32
N GLU A 47 -5.88 1.88 -4.89
CA GLU A 47 -4.79 0.88 -4.90
C GLU A 47 -4.43 0.45 -3.46
N ASN A 48 -4.26 1.41 -2.56
CA ASN A 48 -3.90 1.14 -1.16
C ASN A 48 -5.03 0.47 -0.34
N LYS A 49 -6.29 0.62 -0.76
CA LYS A 49 -7.43 -0.09 -0.15
C LYS A 49 -7.56 -1.54 -0.62
N ILE A 50 -7.03 -1.87 -1.81
CA ILE A 50 -7.15 -3.19 -2.43
C ILE A 50 -6.02 -4.13 -2.01
N ALA A 51 -4.83 -3.60 -1.71
CA ALA A 51 -3.75 -4.41 -1.15
C ALA A 51 -3.84 -4.43 0.38
N PRO A 52 -4.01 -5.59 1.05
CA PRO A 52 -3.56 -5.70 2.43
C PRO A 52 -2.05 -5.53 2.40
N ARG A 53 -1.56 -4.29 2.49
CA ARG A 53 -0.14 -4.03 2.68
C ARG A 53 0.15 -4.50 4.10
N ALA A 54 0.55 -5.76 4.19
CA ALA A 54 1.41 -6.20 5.27
C ALA A 54 2.46 -5.10 5.46
N PRO A 55 2.47 -4.42 6.60
CA PRO A 55 3.36 -3.30 6.83
C PRO A 55 4.81 -3.76 6.66
N LYS A 56 5.72 -2.84 6.31
CA LYS A 56 7.11 -3.17 5.93
C LYS A 56 7.89 -3.97 7.00
N TRP A 57 7.46 -3.93 8.27
CA TRP A 57 8.00 -4.76 9.35
C TRP A 57 7.62 -6.24 9.24
N LEU A 58 6.57 -6.58 8.48
CA LEU A 58 6.14 -7.95 8.23
C LEU A 58 6.92 -8.63 7.10
N SER A 59 7.73 -7.90 6.32
CA SER A 59 8.61 -8.49 5.29
C SER A 59 10.02 -8.84 5.81
N HIS A 60 10.33 -8.47 7.04
CA HIS A 60 11.55 -8.88 7.75
C HIS A 60 11.15 -9.62 9.02
N VAL A 61 10.55 -10.80 8.88
CA VAL A 61 10.60 -11.77 9.97
C VAL A 61 12.00 -12.39 9.90
N PRO A 62 12.89 -12.16 10.88
CA PRO A 62 14.06 -13.01 10.99
C PRO A 62 13.52 -14.42 11.25
N HIS A 63 13.83 -15.33 10.35
CA HIS A 63 13.85 -16.75 10.68
C HIS A 63 14.71 -16.91 11.94
N ILE A 64 14.30 -17.76 12.90
CA ILE A 64 15.01 -18.14 14.15
C ILE A 64 14.55 -17.22 15.33
N GLU A 65 13.73 -17.64 16.30
CA GLU A 65 13.41 -18.97 16.84
C GLU A 65 11.92 -19.08 17.20
N SER A 66 11.29 -20.16 16.74
CA SER A 66 10.08 -20.67 17.36
C SER A 66 10.43 -21.03 18.82
N PRO A 67 9.78 -20.46 19.86
CA PRO A 67 9.92 -21.02 21.18
C PRO A 67 9.15 -22.35 21.18
N ALA A 68 9.84 -23.45 20.91
CA ALA A 68 9.43 -24.69 21.54
C ALA A 68 9.57 -24.45 23.05
N PRO A 69 8.47 -24.57 23.80
CA PRO A 69 8.27 -25.85 24.42
C PRO A 69 6.88 -26.40 24.11
N MET A 70 6.87 -27.47 23.32
CA MET A 70 5.87 -28.52 23.45
C MET A 70 6.01 -29.14 24.85
N ALA A 71 5.46 -28.45 25.85
CA ALA A 71 5.15 -29.05 27.14
C ALA A 71 3.70 -29.58 27.10
N THR A 72 3.47 -30.54 26.20
CA THR A 72 2.41 -31.53 26.34
C THR A 72 3.05 -32.90 26.13
N LEU A 73 3.96 -33.27 27.05
CA LEU A 73 4.23 -34.69 27.30
C LEU A 73 3.01 -35.24 28.03
N GLY A 74 2.09 -35.77 27.24
CA GLY A 74 0.83 -36.31 27.71
C GLY A 74 0.02 -36.83 26.53
N THR A 75 0.58 -37.78 25.80
CA THR A 75 0.02 -39.12 25.58
C THR A 75 0.89 -39.83 24.55
N ASP A 76 1.20 -41.08 24.87
CA ASP A 76 1.81 -42.07 24.02
C ASP A 76 1.21 -42.14 22.62
N GLU A 77 1.99 -42.79 21.76
CA GLU A 77 1.58 -43.55 20.58
C GLU A 77 1.91 -42.98 19.19
N LEU A 78 2.87 -43.69 18.59
CA LEU A 78 2.84 -44.18 17.21
C LEU A 78 3.01 -43.13 16.09
N TYR A 79 4.24 -43.02 15.58
CA TYR A 79 4.46 -42.98 14.13
C TYR A 79 5.66 -43.82 13.71
N TYR A 80 5.31 -45.04 13.26
CA TYR A 80 5.93 -45.95 12.29
C TYR A 80 7.34 -46.54 12.54
N THR A 81 7.33 -47.86 12.32
CA THR A 81 8.34 -48.92 12.46
C THR A 81 9.66 -48.68 11.74
#